data_AF-A0A8T5P320-F1
#
_entry.id   AF-A0A8T5P320-F1
#
_cell.length_a   1.000
_cell.length_b   1.000
_cell.length_c   1.000
_cell.angle_alpha   90.00
_cell.angle_beta   90.00
_cell.angle_gamma   90.00
#
_symmetry.space_group_name_H-M   'P 1'
#
loop_
_entity.id
_entity.type
_entity.pdbx_description
1 polymer ?
#
loop_
_entity_poly.entity_id
_entity_poly.type
_entity_poly.pdbx_seq_one_letter_code
_entity_poly.pdbx_strand_id
1 'polypeptide(L)'
;MSHVIGLKCRECGAEYPAVIQNTCYECFGPLEVNYDWDYISDHISKEKITSGPKSIWRYADLLPLESEKRIDLGAGFNKLHHA
;
A
#
# COMPACT_ATOMS: atom_id res chain seq x y z
N MET A 1 -11.12 5.47 9.46
CA MET A 1 -10.00 6.29 8.92
C MET A 1 -9.31 5.46 7.87
N SER A 2 -8.92 6.05 6.75
CA SER A 2 -8.13 5.38 5.72
C SER A 2 -6.67 5.32 6.21
N HIS A 3 -5.97 4.21 6.03
CA HIS A 3 -4.53 4.12 6.33
C HIS A 3 -3.66 4.85 5.29
N VAL A 4 -4.28 5.41 4.25
CA VAL A 4 -3.64 6.29 3.27
C VAL A 4 -3.97 7.74 3.61
N ILE A 5 -2.93 8.53 3.89
CA ILE A 5 -3.04 9.98 4.13
C ILE A 5 -3.11 10.73 2.80
N GLY A 6 -2.34 10.29 1.80
CA GLY A 6 -2.19 10.97 0.52
C GLY A 6 -1.04 10.41 -0.30
N LEU A 7 -0.48 11.24 -1.16
CA LEU A 7 0.77 10.98 -1.84
C LEU A 7 1.84 11.96 -1.36
N LYS A 8 3.09 11.52 -1.35
CA LYS A 8 4.24 12.35 -0.98
C LYS A 8 5.35 12.18 -2.00
N CYS A 9 5.94 13.28 -2.46
CA CYS A 9 7.08 13.22 -3.34
C CYS A 9 8.29 12.69 -2.58
N ARG A 10 8.92 11.65 -3.13
CA ARG A 10 10.13 11.06 -2.53
C ARG A 10 11.31 12.04 -2.49
N GLU A 11 11.39 12.96 -3.45
CA GLU A 11 12.55 13.83 -3.63
C GLU A 11 12.44 15.14 -2.87
N CYS A 12 11.29 15.84 -2.96
CA CYS A 12 11.11 17.16 -2.35
C CYS A 12 10.14 17.17 -1.16
N GLY A 13 9.44 16.07 -0.89
CA GLY A 13 8.50 15.95 0.22
C GLY A 13 7.14 16.64 0.03
N ALA A 14 6.87 17.25 -1.14
CA ALA A 14 5.56 17.85 -1.44
C ALA A 14 4.43 16.82 -1.31
N GLU A 15 3.32 17.24 -0.71
CA GLU A 15 2.17 16.39 -0.40
C GLU A 15 1.01 16.65 -1.37
N TYR A 16 0.31 15.58 -1.75
CA TYR A 16 -0.80 15.60 -2.69
C TYR A 16 -1.95 14.72 -2.20
N PRO A 17 -3.19 14.96 -2.63
CA PRO A 17 -4.30 14.05 -2.39
C PRO A 17 -4.05 12.65 -2.98
N ALA A 18 -4.67 11.62 -2.41
CA ALA A 18 -4.64 10.24 -2.91
C ALA A 18 -5.45 10.07 -4.20
N VAL A 19 -4.95 10.64 -5.31
CA VAL A 19 -5.56 10.56 -6.64
C VAL A 19 -4.63 9.85 -7.62
N ILE A 20 -5.11 9.56 -8.83
CA ILE A 20 -4.30 8.95 -9.89
C ILE A 20 -3.29 9.98 -10.40
N GLN A 21 -2.14 10.04 -9.73
CA GLN A 21 -1.02 10.93 -10.05
C GLN A 21 0.28 10.23 -9.66
N ASN A 22 1.30 10.33 -10.50
CA ASN A 22 2.60 9.68 -10.28
C ASN A 22 3.79 10.67 -10.29
N THR A 23 3.55 11.93 -10.63
CA THR A 23 4.59 12.95 -10.83
C THR A 23 4.33 14.17 -9.94
N CYS A 24 5.37 14.63 -9.26
CA CYS A 24 5.35 15.87 -8.49
C CYS A 24 5.43 17.10 -9.41
N TYR A 25 4.59 18.11 -9.17
CA TYR A 25 4.59 19.36 -9.94
C TYR A 25 5.69 20.35 -9.52
N GLU A 26 6.27 20.17 -8.33
CA GLU A 26 7.35 21.04 -7.83
C GLU A 26 8.72 20.65 -8.39
N CYS A 27 9.00 19.34 -8.50
CA CYS A 27 10.34 18.85 -8.84
C CYS A 27 10.37 17.71 -9.87
N PHE A 28 9.22 17.32 -10.44
CA PHE A 28 9.10 16.19 -11.38
C PHE A 28 9.56 14.83 -10.84
N GLY A 29 9.72 14.71 -9.52
CA GLY A 29 10.06 13.47 -8.83
C GLY A 29 8.86 12.52 -8.72
N PRO A 30 9.11 11.24 -8.43
CA PRO A 30 8.04 10.27 -8.21
C PRO A 30 7.23 10.59 -6.95
N LEU A 31 5.92 10.38 -7.04
CA LEU A 31 5.02 10.35 -5.90
C LEU A 31 4.88 8.93 -5.37
N GLU A 32 4.96 8.79 -4.05
CA GLU A 32 4.74 7.54 -3.33
C GLU A 32 3.53 7.68 -2.41
N VAL A 33 2.94 6.56 -1.99
CA VAL A 33 1.82 6.59 -1.04
C VAL A 33 2.32 7.03 0.33
N ASN A 34 1.66 8.04 0.90
CA ASN A 34 1.87 8.46 2.28
C ASN A 34 0.89 7.72 3.19
N TYR A 35 1.41 6.88 4.08
CA TYR A 35 0.61 6.06 5.00
C TYR A 35 0.55 6.66 6.40
N ASP A 36 -0.56 6.39 7.09
CA ASP A 36 -0.66 6.48 8.54
C ASP A 36 -0.04 5.22 9.16
N TRP A 37 1.24 5.32 9.53
CA TRP A 37 1.99 4.19 10.08
C TRP A 37 1.54 3.80 11.48
N ASP A 38 1.04 4.74 12.27
CA ASP A 38 0.51 4.46 13.60
C ASP A 38 -0.76 3.59 13.44
N TYR A 39 -1.68 4.00 12.57
CA TYR A 39 -2.85 3.20 12.21
C TYR A 39 -2.46 1.81 11.68
N ILE A 40 -1.52 1.72 10.73
CA ILE A 40 -1.09 0.41 10.21
C ILE A 40 -0.53 -0.47 11.32
N SER A 41 0.31 0.09 12.19
CA SER A 41 0.95 -0.66 13.28
C SER A 41 -0.05 -1.25 14.27
N ASP A 42 -1.16 -0.55 14.53
CA ASP A 42 -2.23 -1.01 15.42
C ASP A 42 -3.11 -2.11 14.79
N HIS A 43 -3.18 -2.19 13.45
CA HIS A 43 -4.12 -3.06 12.75
C HIS A 43 -3.46 -4.30 12.11
N ILE A 44 -2.15 -4.24 11.87
CA ILE A 44 -1.41 -5.34 11.26
C ILE A 44 -0.82 -6.27 12.31
N SER A 45 -0.82 -7.57 12.02
CA SER A 45 -0.13 -8.56 12.83
C SER A 45 0.38 -9.71 11.99
N LYS A 46 1.41 -10.41 12.50
CA LYS A 46 1.92 -11.61 11.85
C LYS A 46 0.85 -12.69 11.74
N GLU A 47 -0.02 -12.77 12.74
CA GLU A 47 -1.13 -13.72 12.84
C GLU A 47 -2.14 -13.45 11.73
N LYS A 48 -2.57 -12.20 11.57
CA LYS A 48 -3.54 -11.77 10.54
C LYS A 48 -3.00 -11.99 9.14
N ILE A 49 -1.73 -11.61 8.92
CA ILE A 49 -1.01 -11.90 7.68
C ILE A 49 -1.00 -13.42 7.43
N THR A 50 -0.63 -14.22 8.43
CA THR A 50 -0.50 -15.68 8.33
C THR A 50 -1.82 -16.37 8.00
N SER A 51 -2.92 -15.95 8.64
CA SER A 51 -4.27 -16.47 8.40
C SER A 51 -4.91 -15.95 7.11
N GLY A 52 -4.31 -14.96 6.46
CA GLY A 52 -4.82 -14.39 5.21
C GLY A 52 -4.78 -15.35 4.02
N PRO A 53 -5.45 -14.99 2.91
CA PRO A 53 -5.50 -15.83 1.71
C PRO A 53 -4.10 -16.06 1.11
N LYS A 54 -3.96 -17.10 0.29
CA LYS A 54 -2.73 -17.38 -0.46
C LYS A 54 -2.61 -16.48 -1.70
N SER A 55 -2.60 -15.17 -1.47
CA SER A 55 -2.49 -14.12 -2.49
C SER A 55 -1.93 -12.84 -1.86
N ILE A 56 -1.75 -11.80 -2.67
CA ILE A 56 -1.34 -10.46 -2.20
C ILE A 56 -2.29 -9.89 -1.14
N TRP A 57 -3.55 -10.32 -1.15
CA TRP A 57 -4.59 -9.84 -0.24
C TRP A 57 -4.38 -10.20 1.23
N ARG A 58 -3.42 -11.08 1.56
CA ARG A 58 -3.00 -11.28 2.95
C ARG A 58 -2.29 -10.07 3.57
N TYR A 59 -1.87 -9.12 2.74
CA TYR A 59 -1.24 -7.86 3.15
C TYR A 59 -2.20 -6.67 2.99
N ALA A 60 -3.51 -6.89 3.01
CA ALA A 60 -4.52 -5.85 2.75
C ALA A 60 -4.31 -4.56 3.58
N ASP A 61 -3.91 -4.68 4.85
CA ASP A 61 -3.63 -3.53 5.72
C ASP A 61 -2.46 -2.65 5.25
N LEU A 62 -1.62 -3.15 4.34
CA LEU A 62 -0.48 -2.45 3.73
C LEU A 62 -0.76 -1.99 2.30
N LEU A 63 -1.89 -2.38 1.70
CA LEU A 63 -2.21 -2.04 0.32
C LEU A 63 -2.94 -0.69 0.28
N PRO A 64 -2.61 0.22 -0.64
CA PRO A 64 -3.19 1.57 -0.67
C PRO A 64 -4.59 1.58 -1.31
N LEU A 65 -5.54 0.92 -0.65
CA LEU A 65 -6.89 0.70 -1.16
C LEU A 65 -7.92 1.07 -0.12
N GLU A 66 -8.90 1.88 -0.50
CA GLU A 66 -10.02 2.27 0.37
C GLU A 66 -11.24 1.34 0.25
N SER A 67 -11.24 0.46 -0.75
CA SER A 67 -12.39 -0.39 -1.10
C SER A 67 -12.02 -1.86 -1.08
N GLU A 68 -12.91 -2.67 -0.51
CA GLU A 68 -12.85 -4.13 -0.59
C GLU A 68 -13.14 -4.67 -2.00
N LYS A 69 -13.74 -3.85 -2.89
CA LYS A 69 -13.99 -4.24 -4.28
C LYS A 69 -12.68 -4.24 -5.05
N ARG A 70 -12.22 -5.43 -5.39
CA ARG A 70 -10.98 -5.66 -6.16
C ARG A 70 -11.18 -6.67 -7.28
N ILE A 71 -10.41 -6.50 -8.34
CA ILE A 71 -10.21 -7.53 -9.34
C ILE A 71 -9.10 -8.42 -8.82
N ASP A 72 -9.39 -9.70 -8.63
CA ASP A 72 -8.43 -10.68 -8.10
C ASP A 72 -8.24 -11.82 -9.09
N LEU A 73 -6.98 -12.05 -9.47
CA LEU A 73 -6.54 -13.18 -10.30
C LEU A 73 -5.78 -14.24 -9.47
N GLY A 74 -5.75 -14.10 -8.14
CA GLY A 74 -4.97 -14.96 -7.25
C GLY A 74 -3.47 -14.65 -7.26
N ALA A 75 -3.09 -13.43 -7.61
CA ALA A 75 -1.69 -13.03 -7.70
C ALA A 75 -1.02 -12.94 -6.31
N GLY A 76 0.29 -13.23 -6.25
CA GLY A 76 1.09 -13.14 -5.03
C GLY A 76 1.23 -14.48 -4.29
N PHE A 77 1.94 -14.47 -3.17
CA PHE A 77 2.26 -15.68 -2.38
C PHE A 77 2.84 -16.84 -3.22
N ASN A 78 3.66 -16.49 -4.21
CA ASN A 78 4.30 -17.46 -5.09
C ASN A 78 5.28 -18.36 -4.32
N LYS A 79 5.45 -19.59 -4.78
CA LYS A 79 6.43 -20.52 -4.21
C LYS A 79 7.83 -19.93 -4.33
N LEU A 80 8.52 -19.79 -3.20
CA LEU A 80 9.95 -19.50 -3.19
C LEU A 80 10.72 -20.80 -3.47
N HIS A 81 11.42 -20.84 -4.59
CA HIS A 81 12.29 -21.98 -4.94
C HIS A 81 13.68 -21.74 -4.38
N HIS A 82 14.20 -22.69 -3.61
CA HIS A 82 15.60 -22.71 -3.25
C HIS A 82 16.40 -23.09 -4.51
N ALA A 83 17.39 -22.26 -4.85
CA ALA A 83 18.29 -22.50 -5.99
C ALA A 83 19.31 -23.59 -5.70
#